data_AF-A0A517NKM9-F1
#
_entry.id   AF-A0A517NKM9-F1
#
_cell.length_a   1.000
_cell.length_b   1.000
_cell.length_c   1.000
_cell.angle_alpha   90.00
_cell.angle_beta   90.00
_cell.angle_gamma   90.00
#
_symmetry.space_group_name_H-M   'P 1'
#
loop_
_entity.id
_entity.type
_entity.pdbx_description
1 polymer ?
#
loop_
_entity_poly.entity_id
_entity_poly.type
_entity_poly.pdbx_seq_one_letter_code
_entity_poly.pdbx_strand_id
1 'polypeptide(L)'
;MRQCICLIVLFGVAVVSGSTATGLSADDALVADDAIHWGDPLGPISATEADDKLVLLLITNDEPIRVDDAVDVADGDDQRAAVDAPNGVYGWCTDVFADAFRELRHRRPDLRSKLMLQWLPAGLPRELTGGKVSNGTARAVVLLCDGHYRLASFLVGVPDADDLLTLIEDGQEFQRLRSLDTQGRQRVVANLAGRSSQRMDRLWRQVLEESVVAMDGAADDRGGVKDRGIGELEPDFSYESFDQVATQRMLVLNERFGDMYLADVRLRFGLTEASDVERLVTLEQHIQTRRPWCEAMIPFIAGIQVDQQWPTLVELIWGHPAIRGDFDASELVQQIKTLGKDETFVFSIQPPTALRNIPWPPISDDTSGAGAGWQRVQELATKTRYREVDWQQLAAAIRGGDLTPIDVRGNSLLRYVILPAGKTKPLPVFQNSPPGRVVGLLKRFNR
;
A
#
# COMPACT_ATOMS: atom_id res chain seq x y z
N MET A 1 44.44 -72.86 -25.61
CA MET A 1 44.81 -73.11 -24.19
C MET A 1 43.60 -72.74 -23.34
N ARG A 2 42.78 -73.72 -22.97
CA ARG A 2 42.56 -74.22 -21.58
C ARG A 2 42.18 -73.08 -20.61
N GLN A 3 40.90 -72.83 -20.29
CA GLN A 3 39.91 -73.57 -19.48
C GLN A 3 39.79 -73.07 -18.02
N CYS A 4 38.55 -73.15 -17.51
CA CYS A 4 38.03 -72.98 -16.13
C CYS A 4 37.71 -71.53 -15.72
N ILE A 5 36.45 -71.04 -15.67
CA ILE A 5 35.17 -71.49 -15.05
C ILE A 5 35.23 -71.63 -13.53
N CYS A 6 34.47 -70.75 -12.84
CA CYS A 6 33.58 -70.96 -11.66
C CYS A 6 33.24 -69.55 -11.13
N LEU A 7 32.08 -68.93 -11.34
CA LEU A 7 30.68 -69.29 -11.03
C LEU A 7 30.43 -69.48 -9.53
N ILE A 8 29.93 -68.41 -8.88
CA ILE A 8 29.04 -68.50 -7.72
C ILE A 8 27.85 -67.57 -7.97
N VAL A 9 26.69 -68.19 -7.95
CA VAL A 9 25.33 -67.64 -8.03
C VAL A 9 24.78 -67.59 -6.60
N LEU A 10 24.01 -66.54 -6.27
CA LEU A 10 23.00 -66.50 -5.20
C LEU A 10 22.01 -65.38 -5.58
N PHE A 11 20.92 -65.67 -6.30
CA PHE A 11 19.54 -65.90 -5.80
C PHE A 11 19.14 -64.91 -4.69
N GLY A 12 18.32 -63.89 -4.97
CA GLY A 12 16.84 -63.93 -5.08
C GLY A 12 16.35 -62.77 -4.21
N VAL A 13 15.39 -61.92 -4.57
CA VAL A 13 13.99 -62.20 -4.90
C VAL A 13 13.48 -61.02 -5.75
N ALA A 14 12.96 -61.33 -6.94
CA ALA A 14 12.07 -60.41 -7.66
C ALA A 14 10.65 -60.66 -7.14
N VAL A 15 10.12 -59.73 -6.34
CA VAL A 15 8.67 -59.65 -6.11
C VAL A 15 8.09 -58.81 -7.24
N VAL A 16 7.39 -59.50 -8.13
CA VAL A 16 6.36 -58.90 -8.98
C VAL A 16 5.25 -58.42 -8.05
N SER A 17 5.04 -57.11 -7.99
CA SER A 17 3.76 -56.50 -7.65
C SER A 17 3.57 -55.46 -8.74
N GLY A 18 2.81 -55.75 -9.78
CA GLY A 18 1.37 -55.98 -9.66
C GLY A 18 0.74 -54.60 -9.72
N SER A 19 0.44 -54.15 -10.93
CA SER A 19 -0.29 -52.92 -11.21
C SER A 19 -1.57 -52.87 -10.39
N THR A 20 -1.56 -52.07 -9.33
CA THR A 20 -2.75 -51.33 -8.94
C THR A 20 -2.51 -49.92 -9.42
N ALA A 21 -3.07 -49.61 -10.59
CA ALA A 21 -3.46 -48.24 -10.87
C ALA A 21 -4.44 -47.85 -9.76
N THR A 22 -3.92 -47.26 -8.69
CA THR A 22 -4.71 -46.38 -7.84
C THR A 22 -5.17 -45.29 -8.77
N GLY A 23 -6.44 -45.37 -9.16
CA GLY A 23 -7.09 -44.29 -9.89
C GLY A 23 -6.85 -43.03 -9.09
N LEU A 24 -6.04 -42.14 -9.65
CA LEU A 24 -6.17 -40.72 -9.37
C LEU A 24 -7.63 -40.42 -9.70
N SER A 25 -8.42 -40.28 -8.63
CA SER A 25 -9.79 -39.83 -8.77
C SER A 25 -9.75 -38.55 -9.59
N ALA A 26 -10.69 -38.37 -10.51
CA ALA A 26 -10.87 -37.08 -11.18
C ALA A 26 -11.04 -35.94 -10.15
N ASP A 27 -11.46 -36.27 -8.91
CA ASP A 27 -11.49 -35.33 -7.79
C ASP A 27 -10.10 -34.86 -7.33
N ASP A 28 -9.06 -35.70 -7.32
CA ASP A 28 -7.71 -35.27 -6.89
C ASP A 28 -7.06 -34.32 -7.90
N ALA A 29 -7.36 -34.48 -9.19
CA ALA A 29 -6.91 -33.57 -10.24
C ALA A 29 -7.68 -32.24 -10.25
N LEU A 30 -8.95 -32.24 -9.83
CA LEU A 30 -9.74 -31.03 -9.65
C LEU A 30 -9.33 -30.25 -8.39
N VAL A 31 -8.96 -30.94 -7.31
CA VAL A 31 -8.48 -30.32 -6.07
C VAL A 31 -7.11 -29.63 -6.26
N ALA A 32 -6.24 -30.14 -7.13
CA ALA A 32 -4.96 -29.50 -7.44
C ALA A 32 -5.08 -28.22 -8.30
N ASP A 33 -6.11 -28.11 -9.15
CA ASP A 33 -6.34 -26.94 -10.03
C ASP A 33 -6.96 -25.73 -9.28
N ASP A 34 -7.52 -26.00 -8.10
CA ASP A 34 -8.14 -25.01 -7.21
C ASP A 34 -7.19 -24.44 -6.13
N ALA A 35 -5.95 -24.93 -6.10
CA ALA A 35 -4.92 -24.37 -5.24
C ALA A 35 -4.65 -22.91 -5.63
N ILE A 36 -4.79 -22.00 -4.65
CA ILE A 36 -4.47 -20.59 -4.83
C ILE A 36 -3.00 -20.39 -4.49
N HIS A 37 -2.28 -19.84 -5.45
CA HIS A 37 -0.89 -19.44 -5.29
C HIS A 37 -0.82 -17.92 -5.14
N TRP A 38 -0.43 -17.46 -3.96
CA TRP A 38 -0.06 -16.08 -3.72
C TRP A 38 1.36 -15.86 -4.20
N GLY A 39 1.54 -14.95 -5.15
CA GLY A 39 2.86 -14.50 -5.60
C GLY A 39 3.43 -13.40 -4.70
N ASP A 40 4.75 -13.20 -4.82
CA ASP A 40 5.43 -12.11 -4.13
C ASP A 40 4.85 -10.75 -4.55
N PRO A 41 4.62 -9.82 -3.60
CA PRO A 41 4.05 -8.52 -3.91
C PRO A 41 4.98 -7.72 -4.79
N LEU A 42 4.45 -7.23 -5.92
CA LEU A 42 5.21 -6.45 -6.89
C LEU A 42 6.45 -7.19 -7.42
N GLY A 43 6.42 -8.53 -7.41
CA GLY A 43 7.49 -9.37 -7.92
C GLY A 43 7.69 -9.23 -9.44
N PRO A 44 8.88 -9.54 -9.97
CA PRO A 44 9.17 -9.38 -11.40
C PRO A 44 8.29 -10.30 -12.24
N ILE A 45 7.65 -9.73 -13.27
CA ILE A 45 6.91 -10.46 -14.31
C ILE A 45 7.77 -10.46 -15.57
N SER A 46 7.88 -11.62 -16.24
CA SER A 46 8.69 -11.70 -17.45
C SER A 46 8.10 -10.81 -18.55
N ALA A 47 8.94 -10.08 -19.28
CA ALA A 47 8.48 -9.18 -20.35
C ALA A 47 7.67 -9.92 -21.42
N THR A 48 7.93 -11.21 -21.63
CA THR A 48 7.20 -12.08 -22.56
C THR A 48 5.81 -12.45 -22.09
N GLU A 49 5.54 -12.40 -20.78
CA GLU A 49 4.22 -12.69 -20.20
C GLU A 49 3.45 -11.43 -19.82
N ALA A 50 4.14 -10.30 -19.60
CA ALA A 50 3.56 -9.08 -19.07
C ALA A 50 2.34 -8.56 -19.85
N ASP A 51 2.33 -8.72 -21.17
CA ASP A 51 1.22 -8.24 -22.02
C ASP A 51 -0.06 -9.08 -21.88
N ASP A 52 0.07 -10.34 -21.44
CA ASP A 52 -1.04 -11.29 -21.31
C ASP A 52 -1.52 -11.48 -19.85
N LYS A 53 -0.81 -10.88 -18.89
CA LYS A 53 -1.10 -11.02 -17.46
C LYS A 53 -1.88 -9.85 -16.88
N LEU A 54 -2.73 -10.17 -15.93
CA LEU A 54 -3.41 -9.24 -15.05
C LEU A 54 -3.03 -9.57 -13.61
N VAL A 55 -2.64 -8.57 -12.83
CA VAL A 55 -2.24 -8.75 -11.44
C VAL A 55 -3.33 -8.20 -10.53
N LEU A 56 -3.90 -9.08 -9.71
CA LEU A 56 -4.74 -8.69 -8.57
C LEU A 56 -3.84 -8.57 -7.34
N LEU A 57 -3.65 -7.34 -6.88
CA LEU A 57 -2.84 -7.02 -5.71
C LEU A 57 -3.77 -6.67 -4.55
N LEU A 58 -3.86 -7.56 -3.56
CA LEU A 58 -4.52 -7.32 -2.28
C LEU A 58 -3.55 -6.62 -1.33
N ILE A 59 -3.85 -5.40 -0.94
CA ILE A 59 -3.07 -4.63 0.04
C ILE A 59 -3.86 -4.57 1.34
N THR A 60 -3.27 -5.03 2.45
CA THR A 60 -3.90 -5.01 3.78
C THR A 60 -3.06 -4.22 4.77
N ASN A 61 -3.67 -3.75 5.86
CA ASN A 61 -2.94 -3.13 6.96
C ASN A 61 -2.37 -4.16 7.95
N ASP A 62 -2.09 -5.40 7.52
CA ASP A 62 -1.38 -6.39 8.34
C ASP A 62 0.07 -5.96 8.60
N GLU A 63 0.72 -6.57 9.60
CA GLU A 63 2.12 -6.28 9.92
C GLU A 63 3.03 -6.62 8.72
N PRO A 64 3.78 -5.64 8.19
CA PRO A 64 4.55 -5.83 6.95
C PRO A 64 5.83 -6.65 7.14
N ILE A 65 6.33 -6.77 8.38
CA ILE A 65 7.54 -7.54 8.67
C ILE A 65 7.17 -8.83 9.38
N ARG A 66 7.37 -9.93 8.66
CA ARG A 66 7.31 -11.27 9.23
C ARG A 66 8.50 -11.46 10.14
N VAL A 67 8.18 -11.78 11.39
CA VAL A 67 9.18 -12.22 12.35
C VAL A 67 9.45 -13.68 12.02
N ASP A 68 10.51 -13.95 11.25
CA ASP A 68 11.07 -15.31 11.12
C ASP A 68 11.56 -15.86 12.48
N ASP A 69 11.57 -15.03 13.54
CA ASP A 69 11.80 -15.42 14.93
C ASP A 69 10.50 -15.79 15.69
N ALA A 70 9.68 -16.68 15.14
CA ALA A 70 8.56 -17.31 15.86
C ALA A 70 9.05 -18.30 16.95
N VAL A 71 10.16 -18.00 17.63
CA VAL A 71 10.72 -18.84 18.69
C VAL A 71 10.38 -18.30 20.09
N ASP A 72 10.00 -17.03 20.26
CA ASP A 72 9.87 -16.42 21.60
C ASP A 72 8.53 -15.73 21.92
N VAL A 73 7.45 -16.03 21.18
CA VAL A 73 6.07 -15.66 21.62
C VAL A 73 5.34 -16.90 22.11
N ALA A 74 5.91 -17.53 23.13
CA ALA A 74 5.22 -18.49 23.96
C ALA A 74 4.25 -17.73 24.90
N ASP A 75 2.96 -17.93 24.65
CA ASP A 75 1.78 -17.73 25.52
C ASP A 75 0.71 -16.81 24.89
N GLY A 76 -0.12 -17.40 24.03
CA GLY A 76 -1.37 -16.80 23.58
C GLY A 76 -2.13 -17.72 22.62
N ASP A 77 -3.44 -17.86 22.83
CA ASP A 77 -4.41 -18.72 22.12
C ASP A 77 -4.50 -18.53 20.58
N ASP A 78 -3.69 -17.64 19.98
CA ASP A 78 -3.69 -17.32 18.54
C ASP A 78 -2.96 -18.37 17.67
N GLN A 79 -2.40 -19.42 18.29
CA GLN A 79 -1.67 -20.49 17.58
C GLN A 79 -2.55 -21.35 16.66
N ARG A 80 -3.88 -21.30 16.76
CA ARG A 80 -4.75 -22.04 15.83
C ARG A 80 -4.77 -21.46 14.42
N ALA A 81 -4.42 -20.18 14.23
CA ALA A 81 -4.38 -19.57 12.90
C ALA A 81 -3.04 -19.78 12.18
N ALA A 82 -1.96 -20.07 12.91
CA ALA A 82 -0.60 -20.13 12.36
C ALA A 82 -0.24 -21.50 11.75
N VAL A 83 -0.92 -22.59 12.13
CA VAL A 83 -0.47 -23.96 11.80
C VAL A 83 -1.03 -24.50 10.47
N ASP A 84 -2.11 -23.92 9.94
CA ASP A 84 -2.87 -24.56 8.84
C ASP A 84 -2.95 -23.77 7.51
N ALA A 85 -2.22 -22.67 7.33
CA ALA A 85 -2.29 -21.91 6.07
C ALA A 85 -1.34 -22.48 5.00
N PRO A 86 -1.85 -22.87 3.80
CA PRO A 86 -1.01 -23.34 2.71
C PRO A 86 -0.15 -22.17 2.20
N ASN A 87 1.17 -22.33 2.19
CA ASN A 87 2.18 -21.37 1.71
C ASN A 87 2.47 -20.18 2.65
N GLY A 88 2.01 -20.21 3.90
CA GLY A 88 2.45 -19.26 4.92
C GLY A 88 2.00 -17.82 4.69
N VAL A 89 0.87 -17.56 4.02
CA VAL A 89 0.19 -16.26 3.91
C VAL A 89 -0.90 -16.16 5.00
N TYR A 90 -0.88 -15.11 5.83
CA TYR A 90 -1.73 -14.97 7.03
C TYR A 90 -2.36 -13.58 7.15
N GLY A 91 -2.89 -13.04 6.06
CA GLY A 91 -3.60 -11.75 6.12
C GLY A 91 -5.03 -11.93 6.61
N TRP A 92 -5.56 -10.98 7.38
CA TRP A 92 -6.85 -11.09 8.07
C TRP A 92 -8.05 -11.43 7.16
N CYS A 93 -8.00 -11.08 5.87
CA CYS A 93 -9.04 -11.37 4.87
C CYS A 93 -8.56 -12.24 3.71
N THR A 94 -7.35 -12.79 3.76
CA THR A 94 -6.76 -13.51 2.62
C THR A 94 -7.55 -14.75 2.23
N ASP A 95 -8.08 -15.51 3.20
CA ASP A 95 -8.92 -16.68 2.92
C ASP A 95 -10.25 -16.29 2.26
N VAL A 96 -10.93 -15.27 2.78
CA VAL A 96 -12.19 -14.76 2.21
C VAL A 96 -11.98 -14.25 0.79
N PHE A 97 -10.88 -13.54 0.55
CA PHE A 97 -10.50 -13.08 -0.78
C PHE A 97 -10.18 -14.26 -1.70
N ALA A 98 -9.47 -15.27 -1.19
CA ALA A 98 -9.12 -16.48 -1.92
C ALA A 98 -10.39 -17.23 -2.35
N ASP A 99 -11.37 -17.39 -1.47
CA ASP A 99 -12.67 -18.01 -1.79
C ASP A 99 -13.38 -17.28 -2.95
N ALA A 100 -13.46 -15.94 -2.88
CA ALA A 100 -14.03 -15.11 -3.95
C ALA A 100 -13.26 -15.27 -5.28
N PHE A 101 -11.93 -15.37 -5.21
CA PHE A 101 -11.09 -15.61 -6.38
C PHE A 101 -11.26 -17.01 -6.99
N ARG A 102 -11.44 -18.07 -6.17
CA ARG A 102 -11.76 -19.41 -6.69
C ARG A 102 -13.09 -19.37 -7.44
N GLU A 103 -14.12 -18.79 -6.84
CA GLU A 103 -15.44 -18.68 -7.47
C GLU A 103 -15.36 -17.92 -8.81
N LEU A 104 -14.61 -16.81 -8.86
CA LEU A 104 -14.34 -16.10 -10.11
C LEU A 104 -13.65 -17.00 -11.16
N ARG A 105 -12.61 -17.77 -10.78
CA ARG A 105 -11.91 -18.70 -11.69
C ARG A 105 -12.79 -19.82 -12.22
N HIS A 106 -13.84 -20.19 -11.48
CA HIS A 106 -14.87 -21.11 -11.96
C HIS A 106 -15.80 -20.46 -12.99
N ARG A 107 -16.24 -19.21 -12.73
CA ARG A 107 -17.11 -18.45 -13.63
C ARG A 107 -16.42 -18.00 -14.92
N ARG A 108 -15.12 -17.72 -14.86
CA ARG A 108 -14.28 -17.26 -15.98
C ARG A 108 -13.03 -18.13 -16.16
N PRO A 109 -13.18 -19.36 -16.69
CA PRO A 109 -12.05 -20.27 -16.91
C PRO A 109 -10.97 -19.71 -17.84
N ASP A 110 -11.34 -18.78 -18.74
CA ASP A 110 -10.43 -18.07 -19.66
C ASP A 110 -9.37 -17.21 -18.94
N LEU A 111 -9.60 -16.87 -17.67
CA LEU A 111 -8.72 -16.02 -16.88
C LEU A 111 -7.73 -16.80 -16.01
N ARG A 112 -7.86 -18.13 -15.91
CA ARG A 112 -7.05 -18.97 -15.00
C ARG A 112 -5.54 -18.83 -15.21
N SER A 113 -5.10 -18.72 -16.47
CA SER A 113 -3.68 -18.55 -16.81
C SER A 113 -3.25 -17.08 -16.92
N LYS A 114 -4.19 -16.13 -16.83
CA LYS A 114 -3.95 -14.70 -17.04
C LYS A 114 -3.88 -13.92 -15.72
N LEU A 115 -4.64 -14.34 -14.72
CA LEU A 115 -4.66 -13.69 -13.42
C LEU A 115 -3.53 -14.18 -12.52
N MET A 116 -2.79 -13.25 -11.98
CA MET A 116 -1.84 -13.47 -10.89
C MET A 116 -2.37 -12.82 -9.63
N LEU A 117 -2.32 -13.55 -8.53
CA LEU A 117 -2.76 -13.07 -7.23
C LEU A 117 -1.54 -12.72 -6.38
N GLN A 118 -1.50 -11.51 -5.83
CA GLN A 118 -0.43 -11.03 -4.97
C GLN A 118 -1.01 -10.41 -3.71
N TRP A 119 -0.29 -10.53 -2.59
CA TRP A 119 -0.68 -9.93 -1.32
C TRP A 119 0.47 -9.10 -0.74
N LEU A 120 0.15 -7.87 -0.35
CA LEU A 120 1.06 -6.90 0.22
C LEU A 120 0.57 -6.47 1.61
N PRO A 121 1.16 -6.97 2.70
CA PRO A 121 0.95 -6.41 4.03
C PRO A 121 1.67 -5.06 4.12
N ALA A 122 0.93 -4.00 4.45
CA ALA A 122 1.42 -2.62 4.41
C ALA A 122 1.06 -1.78 5.64
N GLY A 123 0.70 -2.42 6.75
CA GLY A 123 0.35 -1.77 8.01
C GLY A 123 1.54 -1.16 8.74
N LEU A 124 1.32 -0.68 9.97
CA LEU A 124 2.42 -0.23 10.82
C LEU A 124 3.15 -1.46 11.39
N PRO A 125 4.49 -1.45 11.43
CA PRO A 125 5.25 -2.52 12.06
C PRO A 125 5.35 -2.29 13.58
N ARG A 126 5.64 -3.35 14.34
CA ARG A 126 5.76 -3.31 15.81
C ARG A 126 6.64 -2.20 16.36
N GLU A 127 7.66 -1.78 15.63
CA GLU A 127 8.58 -0.70 16.01
C GLU A 127 7.88 0.66 16.17
N LEU A 128 6.74 0.84 15.49
CA LEU A 128 5.97 2.08 15.44
C LEU A 128 4.62 1.98 16.16
N THR A 129 4.28 0.82 16.71
CA THR A 129 3.04 0.57 17.47
C THR A 129 3.32 0.29 18.96
N GLY A 130 4.48 0.72 19.46
CA GLY A 130 4.90 0.49 20.84
C GLY A 130 5.14 -0.99 21.16
N GLY A 131 5.52 -1.79 20.15
CA GLY A 131 5.79 -3.22 20.29
C GLY A 131 4.55 -4.11 20.14
N LYS A 132 3.40 -3.59 19.68
CA LYS A 132 2.16 -4.36 19.53
C LYS A 132 1.89 -4.72 18.07
N VAL A 133 1.45 -5.95 17.81
CA VAL A 133 1.12 -6.42 16.44
C VAL A 133 -0.18 -5.81 15.89
N SER A 134 -0.95 -5.09 16.70
CA SER A 134 -2.25 -4.53 16.27
C SER A 134 -2.13 -3.23 15.48
N ASN A 135 -2.58 -3.27 14.22
CA ASN A 135 -2.72 -2.10 13.34
C ASN A 135 -4.09 -1.40 13.41
N GLY A 136 -4.82 -1.62 14.51
CA GLY A 136 -6.18 -1.11 14.70
C GLY A 136 -7.19 -1.88 13.85
N THR A 137 -8.24 -1.19 13.41
CA THR A 137 -9.31 -1.79 12.59
C THR A 137 -8.76 -2.23 11.23
N ALA A 138 -9.08 -3.46 10.84
CA ALA A 138 -8.67 -4.09 9.59
C ALA A 138 -9.12 -3.31 8.33
N ARG A 139 -8.23 -3.23 7.33
CA ARG A 139 -8.43 -2.51 6.06
C ARG A 139 -7.88 -3.31 4.89
N ALA A 140 -8.51 -3.14 3.74
CA ALA A 140 -8.08 -3.74 2.49
C ALA A 140 -8.25 -2.76 1.32
N VAL A 141 -7.31 -2.80 0.38
CA VAL A 141 -7.38 -2.15 -0.93
C VAL A 141 -7.01 -3.18 -1.97
N VAL A 142 -7.78 -3.27 -3.05
CA VAL A 142 -7.56 -4.23 -4.12
C VAL A 142 -7.24 -3.46 -5.39
N LEU A 143 -6.04 -3.65 -5.91
CA LEU A 143 -5.62 -3.04 -7.18
C LEU A 143 -5.64 -4.11 -8.27
N LEU A 144 -6.18 -3.75 -9.43
CA LEU A 144 -6.02 -4.53 -10.65
C LEU A 144 -5.02 -3.82 -11.56
N CYS A 145 -3.97 -4.53 -11.95
CA CYS A 145 -2.91 -4.02 -12.80
C CYS A 145 -2.77 -4.87 -14.07
N ASP A 146 -2.19 -4.31 -15.12
CA ASP A 146 -1.59 -5.12 -16.19
C ASP A 146 -0.25 -5.74 -15.72
N GLY A 147 0.34 -6.61 -16.53
CA GLY A 147 1.62 -7.26 -16.19
C GLY A 147 2.83 -6.32 -16.16
N HIS A 148 2.68 -5.04 -16.51
CA HIS A 148 3.69 -3.98 -16.31
C HIS A 148 3.43 -3.15 -15.05
N TYR A 149 2.53 -3.61 -14.17
CA TYR A 149 2.10 -2.90 -12.97
C TYR A 149 1.48 -1.53 -13.24
N ARG A 150 0.80 -1.36 -14.39
CA ARG A 150 0.00 -0.16 -14.66
C ARG A 150 -1.41 -0.36 -14.10
N LEU A 151 -1.88 0.59 -13.31
CA LEU A 151 -3.20 0.54 -12.70
C LEU A 151 -4.29 0.49 -13.77
N ALA A 152 -5.17 -0.50 -13.69
CA ALA A 152 -6.33 -0.62 -14.59
C ALA A 152 -7.62 -0.22 -13.88
N SER A 153 -7.81 -0.71 -12.65
CA SER A 153 -8.95 -0.36 -11.78
C SER A 153 -8.62 -0.69 -10.32
N PHE A 154 -9.43 -0.25 -9.36
CA PHE A 154 -9.23 -0.59 -7.95
C PHE A 154 -10.52 -0.51 -7.12
N LEU A 155 -10.50 -1.18 -5.97
CA LEU A 155 -11.54 -1.17 -4.96
C LEU A 155 -10.94 -0.96 -3.56
N VAL A 156 -11.76 -0.50 -2.63
CA VAL A 156 -11.43 -0.43 -1.19
C VAL A 156 -12.43 -1.30 -0.45
N GLY A 157 -11.94 -2.19 0.40
CA GLY A 157 -12.73 -3.23 1.06
C GLY A 157 -12.39 -4.64 0.58
N VAL A 158 -13.12 -5.64 1.08
CA VAL A 158 -12.97 -7.05 0.70
C VAL A 158 -14.05 -7.39 -0.32
N PRO A 159 -13.71 -7.62 -1.60
CA PRO A 159 -14.68 -7.90 -2.65
C PRO A 159 -15.19 -9.34 -2.58
N ASP A 160 -16.41 -9.55 -3.03
CA ASP A 160 -16.90 -10.87 -3.41
C ASP A 160 -16.53 -11.23 -4.86
N ALA A 161 -17.00 -12.37 -5.35
CA ALA A 161 -16.71 -12.83 -6.71
C ALA A 161 -17.31 -11.93 -7.81
N ASP A 162 -18.48 -11.33 -7.57
CA ASP A 162 -19.13 -10.42 -8.53
C ASP A 162 -18.42 -9.07 -8.59
N ASP A 163 -17.93 -8.59 -7.45
CA ASP A 163 -17.11 -7.40 -7.35
C ASP A 163 -15.76 -7.58 -8.05
N LEU A 164 -15.10 -8.74 -7.85
CA LEU A 164 -13.86 -9.07 -8.56
C LEU A 164 -14.08 -9.21 -10.07
N LEU A 165 -15.20 -9.80 -10.50
CA LEU A 165 -15.55 -9.89 -11.92
C LEU A 165 -15.71 -8.49 -12.52
N THR A 166 -16.47 -7.62 -11.86
CA THR A 166 -16.67 -6.23 -12.28
C THR A 166 -15.33 -5.49 -12.38
N LEU A 167 -14.47 -5.64 -11.38
CA LEU A 167 -13.14 -5.04 -11.35
C LEU A 167 -12.29 -5.46 -12.56
N ILE A 168 -12.32 -6.76 -12.92
CA ILE A 168 -11.59 -7.30 -14.07
C ILE A 168 -12.17 -6.83 -15.39
N GLU A 169 -13.48 -6.81 -15.54
CA GLU A 169 -14.14 -6.31 -16.75
C GLU A 169 -13.81 -4.84 -16.99
N ASP A 170 -13.81 -4.02 -15.94
CA ASP A 170 -13.39 -2.61 -15.99
C ASP A 170 -11.92 -2.48 -16.42
N GLY A 171 -11.04 -3.32 -15.88
CA GLY A 171 -9.64 -3.32 -16.27
C GLY A 171 -9.40 -3.74 -17.72
N GLN A 172 -10.14 -4.75 -18.21
CA GLN A 172 -10.10 -5.19 -19.60
C GLN A 172 -10.65 -4.13 -20.55
N GLU A 173 -11.70 -3.40 -20.14
CA GLU A 173 -12.18 -2.24 -20.88
C GLU A 173 -11.10 -1.17 -21.00
N PHE A 174 -10.44 -0.80 -19.90
CA PHE A 174 -9.33 0.16 -19.92
C PHE A 174 -8.20 -0.27 -20.86
N GLN A 175 -7.79 -1.55 -20.81
CA GLN A 175 -6.77 -2.08 -21.72
C GLN A 175 -7.19 -1.97 -23.20
N ARG A 176 -8.46 -2.25 -23.51
CA ARG A 176 -9.00 -2.10 -24.88
C ARG A 176 -9.02 -0.64 -25.30
N LEU A 177 -9.53 0.25 -24.46
CA LEU A 177 -9.56 1.69 -24.71
C LEU A 177 -8.14 2.21 -24.98
N ARG A 178 -7.16 1.81 -24.17
CA ARG A 178 -5.74 2.14 -24.38
C ARG A 178 -5.23 1.65 -25.75
N SER A 179 -5.55 0.41 -26.13
CA SER A 179 -5.04 -0.18 -27.38
C SER A 179 -5.64 0.44 -28.64
N LEU A 180 -6.87 0.96 -28.56
CA LEU A 180 -7.63 1.49 -29.69
C LEU A 180 -7.44 2.99 -29.89
N ASP A 181 -7.08 3.72 -28.83
CA ASP A 181 -7.13 5.17 -28.83
C ASP A 181 -5.80 5.80 -29.23
N THR A 182 -5.61 6.01 -30.53
CA THR A 182 -4.55 6.86 -31.07
C THR A 182 -4.81 8.36 -30.84
N GLN A 183 -5.98 8.74 -30.28
CA GLN A 183 -6.44 10.12 -30.16
C GLN A 183 -6.21 10.75 -28.78
N GLY A 184 -5.52 10.05 -27.87
CA GLY A 184 -4.99 10.62 -26.64
C GLY A 184 -5.83 10.40 -25.39
N ARG A 185 -5.20 10.63 -24.23
CA ARG A 185 -5.71 10.28 -22.90
C ARG A 185 -7.08 10.87 -22.57
N GLN A 186 -7.42 12.05 -23.06
CA GLN A 186 -8.68 12.73 -22.74
C GLN A 186 -9.90 11.89 -23.10
N ARG A 187 -9.86 11.21 -24.25
CA ARG A 187 -10.95 10.35 -24.68
C ARG A 187 -11.06 9.09 -23.82
N VAL A 188 -9.94 8.52 -23.38
CA VAL A 188 -9.93 7.44 -22.37
C VAL A 188 -10.56 7.93 -21.05
N VAL A 189 -10.17 9.11 -20.56
CA VAL A 189 -10.74 9.72 -19.34
C VAL A 189 -12.26 9.91 -19.50
N ALA A 190 -12.71 10.47 -20.62
CA ALA A 190 -14.13 10.71 -20.88
C ALA A 190 -14.95 9.40 -20.96
N ASN A 191 -14.41 8.36 -21.62
CA ASN A 191 -15.05 7.05 -21.69
C ASN A 191 -15.16 6.40 -20.30
N LEU A 192 -14.06 6.37 -19.55
CA LEU A 192 -14.04 5.84 -18.19
C LEU A 192 -14.99 6.61 -17.27
N ALA A 193 -15.02 7.94 -17.37
CA ALA A 193 -15.93 8.78 -16.60
C ALA A 193 -17.40 8.54 -16.98
N GLY A 194 -17.70 8.37 -18.27
CA GLY A 194 -19.03 8.04 -18.76
C GLY A 194 -19.54 6.68 -18.26
N ARG A 195 -18.65 5.69 -18.12
CA ARG A 195 -18.97 4.40 -17.48
C ARG A 195 -19.16 4.56 -15.96
N SER A 196 -18.24 5.23 -15.29
CA SER A 196 -18.32 5.48 -13.84
C SER A 196 -19.62 6.20 -13.45
N SER A 197 -20.05 7.19 -14.25
CA SER A 197 -21.24 7.98 -13.95
C SER A 197 -22.52 7.14 -13.92
N GLN A 198 -22.61 6.08 -14.72
CA GLN A 198 -23.77 5.17 -14.73
C GLN A 198 -23.93 4.39 -13.42
N ARG A 199 -22.86 4.24 -12.63
CA ARG A 199 -22.79 3.42 -11.42
C ARG A 199 -22.83 4.23 -10.13
N MET A 200 -22.91 5.56 -10.25
CA MET A 200 -22.88 6.48 -9.12
C MET A 200 -24.20 7.24 -8.98
N ASP A 201 -24.45 7.80 -7.80
CA ASP A 201 -25.60 8.66 -7.56
C ASP A 201 -25.44 10.05 -8.19
N ARG A 202 -26.55 10.78 -8.30
CA ARG A 202 -26.63 12.08 -9.00
C ARG A 202 -25.54 13.07 -8.55
N LEU A 203 -25.28 13.14 -7.24
CA LEU A 203 -24.29 14.07 -6.69
C LEU A 203 -22.88 13.71 -7.17
N TRP A 204 -22.48 12.44 -7.06
CA TRP A 204 -21.18 11.94 -7.51
C TRP A 204 -20.99 12.10 -9.01
N ARG A 205 -22.03 11.86 -9.82
CA ARG A 205 -22.01 12.12 -11.26
C ARG A 205 -21.70 13.57 -11.57
N GLN A 206 -22.40 14.50 -10.92
CA GLN A 206 -22.21 15.92 -11.15
C GLN A 206 -20.76 16.34 -10.86
N VAL A 207 -20.21 15.93 -9.71
CA VAL A 207 -18.83 16.30 -9.35
C VAL A 207 -17.80 15.65 -10.28
N LEU A 208 -18.06 14.43 -10.75
CA LEU A 208 -17.22 13.78 -11.76
C LEU A 208 -17.27 14.54 -13.10
N GLU A 209 -18.46 14.88 -13.60
CA GLU A 209 -18.65 15.63 -14.85
C GLU A 209 -17.96 17.01 -14.80
N GLU A 210 -18.13 17.74 -13.69
CA GLU A 210 -17.42 19.01 -13.44
C GLU A 210 -15.89 18.82 -13.38
N SER A 211 -15.41 17.64 -12.97
CA SER A 211 -13.98 17.33 -12.91
C SER A 211 -13.41 17.02 -14.29
N VAL A 212 -14.16 16.31 -15.12
CA VAL A 212 -13.80 16.07 -16.53
C VAL A 212 -13.71 17.39 -17.28
N VAL A 213 -14.75 18.24 -17.18
CA VAL A 213 -14.77 19.56 -17.84
C VAL A 213 -13.64 20.47 -17.35
N ALA A 214 -13.36 20.49 -16.03
CA ALA A 214 -12.26 21.31 -15.50
C ALA A 214 -10.88 20.87 -16.01
N MET A 215 -10.70 19.57 -16.29
CA MET A 215 -9.46 19.05 -16.86
C MET A 215 -9.37 19.24 -18.36
N ASP A 216 -10.51 19.24 -19.07
CA ASP A 216 -10.56 19.53 -20.51
C ASP A 216 -10.41 21.04 -20.81
N GLY A 217 -11.07 21.91 -20.04
CA GLY A 217 -11.05 23.37 -20.26
C GLY A 217 -9.73 24.07 -19.91
N ALA A 218 -8.81 23.39 -19.20
CA ALA A 218 -7.45 23.88 -18.99
C ALA A 218 -6.60 23.89 -20.28
N ALA A 219 -7.05 23.21 -21.35
CA ALA A 219 -6.36 23.11 -22.63
C ALA A 219 -6.70 24.24 -23.62
N ASP A 220 -7.91 24.82 -23.57
CA ASP A 220 -8.38 25.76 -24.61
C ASP A 220 -8.21 27.25 -24.26
N ASP A 221 -7.97 27.64 -23.01
CA ASP A 221 -8.22 29.04 -22.57
C ASP A 221 -7.03 29.79 -21.92
N ARG A 222 -5.77 29.50 -22.28
CA ARG A 222 -4.59 30.24 -21.73
C ARG A 222 -3.83 31.12 -22.72
N GLY A 223 -4.53 32.11 -23.24
CA GLY A 223 -3.98 33.44 -23.48
C GLY A 223 -3.91 34.27 -22.18
N GLY A 224 -3.04 33.87 -21.24
CA GLY A 224 -2.56 34.73 -20.16
C GLY A 224 -3.38 34.81 -18.85
N VAL A 225 -3.12 33.91 -17.90
CA VAL A 225 -2.93 34.21 -16.45
C VAL A 225 -2.05 33.09 -15.86
N LYS A 226 -0.90 33.47 -15.29
CA LYS A 226 -0.06 32.60 -14.45
C LYS A 226 -0.66 32.57 -13.03
N ASP A 227 -1.48 31.57 -12.71
CA ASP A 227 -1.49 31.00 -11.35
C ASP A 227 -2.26 29.66 -11.29
N ARG A 228 -1.71 28.72 -10.53
CA ARG A 228 -2.25 27.40 -10.10
C ARG A 228 -2.59 26.35 -11.19
N GLY A 229 -1.63 25.44 -11.42
CA GLY A 229 -1.71 24.13 -10.77
C GLY A 229 -2.41 22.96 -11.47
N ILE A 230 -2.53 22.94 -12.80
CA ILE A 230 -2.60 21.68 -13.57
C ILE A 230 -1.74 21.92 -14.81
N GLY A 231 -0.59 21.24 -14.87
CA GLY A 231 0.42 21.43 -15.89
C GLY A 231 -0.11 21.16 -17.30
N GLU A 232 0.37 21.97 -18.23
CA GLU A 232 0.21 21.87 -19.68
C GLU A 232 0.37 20.41 -20.14
N LEU A 233 -0.63 19.89 -20.87
CA LEU A 233 -0.54 18.60 -21.54
C LEU A 233 0.14 18.82 -22.89
N GLU A 234 1.42 18.46 -22.97
CA GLU A 234 2.13 18.43 -24.25
C GLU A 234 1.51 17.38 -25.20
N PRO A 235 1.51 17.64 -26.52
CA PRO A 235 0.92 16.76 -27.53
C PRO A 235 1.63 15.40 -27.69
N ASP A 236 2.78 15.19 -27.04
CA ASP A 236 3.46 13.89 -26.94
C ASP A 236 3.22 13.26 -25.55
N PHE A 237 2.07 12.58 -25.40
CA PHE A 237 1.74 11.88 -24.17
C PHE A 237 2.63 10.64 -24.00
N SER A 238 3.61 10.70 -23.07
CA SER A 238 4.36 9.53 -22.60
C SER A 238 3.87 9.08 -21.21
N TYR A 239 3.96 7.79 -20.92
CA TYR A 239 3.66 7.28 -19.58
C TYR A 239 4.58 7.87 -18.51
N GLU A 240 5.83 8.18 -18.88
CA GLU A 240 6.81 8.78 -17.99
C GLU A 240 6.37 10.18 -17.50
N SER A 241 5.85 11.03 -18.39
CA SER A 241 5.36 12.36 -17.98
C SER A 241 4.10 12.26 -17.12
N PHE A 242 3.27 11.25 -17.37
CA PHE A 242 2.09 10.97 -16.55
C PHE A 242 2.45 10.51 -15.13
N ASP A 243 3.45 9.63 -15.00
CA ASP A 243 3.91 9.15 -13.69
C ASP A 243 4.55 10.26 -12.85
N GLN A 244 5.31 11.16 -13.47
CA GLN A 244 5.96 12.29 -12.79
C GLN A 244 4.97 13.21 -12.05
N VAL A 245 3.75 13.33 -12.57
CA VAL A 245 2.70 14.17 -11.96
C VAL A 245 1.63 13.36 -11.22
N ALA A 246 1.74 12.04 -11.16
CA ALA A 246 0.72 11.14 -10.62
C ALA A 246 0.42 11.43 -9.14
N THR A 247 1.45 11.59 -8.31
CA THR A 247 1.30 11.91 -6.88
C THR A 247 0.53 13.23 -6.68
N GLN A 248 0.94 14.30 -7.38
CA GLN A 248 0.27 15.59 -7.28
C GLN A 248 -1.18 15.52 -7.75
N ARG A 249 -1.44 14.76 -8.82
CA ARG A 249 -2.79 14.53 -9.34
C ARG A 249 -3.66 13.80 -8.32
N MET A 250 -3.17 12.72 -7.72
CA MET A 250 -3.91 11.98 -6.69
C MET A 250 -4.25 12.87 -5.48
N LEU A 251 -3.35 13.79 -5.09
CA LEU A 251 -3.62 14.75 -4.01
C LEU A 251 -4.75 15.72 -4.36
N VAL A 252 -4.69 16.35 -5.54
CA VAL A 252 -5.74 17.28 -6.00
C VAL A 252 -7.10 16.57 -6.10
N LEU A 253 -7.10 15.35 -6.62
CA LEU A 253 -8.31 14.54 -6.72
C LEU A 253 -8.84 14.14 -5.34
N ASN A 254 -7.95 13.81 -4.40
CA ASN A 254 -8.36 13.49 -3.03
C ASN A 254 -8.90 14.70 -2.29
N GLU A 255 -8.36 15.91 -2.49
CA GLU A 255 -8.96 17.13 -1.96
C GLU A 255 -10.37 17.34 -2.52
N ARG A 256 -10.56 17.08 -3.83
CA ARG A 256 -11.86 17.27 -4.49
C ARG A 256 -12.91 16.22 -4.10
N PHE A 257 -12.54 14.94 -4.10
CA PHE A 257 -13.46 13.83 -3.87
C PHE A 257 -13.49 13.36 -2.42
N GLY A 258 -12.44 13.62 -1.63
CA GLY A 258 -12.32 13.20 -0.24
C GLY A 258 -13.31 13.92 0.68
N ASP A 259 -13.44 15.24 0.55
CA ASP A 259 -14.42 16.00 1.33
C ASP A 259 -15.86 15.59 0.99
N MET A 260 -16.11 15.36 -0.29
CA MET A 260 -17.39 14.83 -0.77
C MET A 260 -17.68 13.43 -0.20
N TYR A 261 -16.67 12.55 -0.21
CA TYR A 261 -16.78 11.22 0.37
C TYR A 261 -17.12 11.29 1.86
N LEU A 262 -16.41 12.13 2.62
CA LEU A 262 -16.68 12.32 4.04
C LEU A 262 -18.09 12.88 4.28
N ALA A 263 -18.57 13.84 3.47
CA ALA A 263 -19.93 14.34 3.56
C ALA A 263 -20.97 13.25 3.27
N ASP A 264 -20.74 12.45 2.24
CA ASP A 264 -21.61 11.35 1.82
C ASP A 264 -21.71 10.25 2.90
N VAL A 265 -20.59 9.76 3.45
CA VAL A 265 -20.63 8.74 4.51
C VAL A 265 -21.25 9.24 5.80
N ARG A 266 -21.06 10.53 6.15
CA ARG A 266 -21.74 11.14 7.29
C ARG A 266 -23.26 11.14 7.10
N LEU A 267 -23.74 11.42 5.90
CA LEU A 267 -25.17 11.39 5.58
C LEU A 267 -25.72 9.96 5.53
N ARG A 268 -25.02 9.02 4.87
CA ARG A 268 -25.47 7.62 4.71
C ARG A 268 -25.47 6.84 6.02
N PHE A 269 -24.47 7.07 6.88
CA PHE A 269 -24.25 6.23 8.07
C PHE A 269 -24.40 6.97 9.41
N GLY A 270 -24.67 8.28 9.37
CA GLY A 270 -24.90 9.10 10.56
C GLY A 270 -23.64 9.31 11.40
N LEU A 271 -22.49 9.50 10.75
CA LEU A 271 -21.20 9.72 11.42
C LEU A 271 -21.08 11.20 11.80
N THR A 272 -20.91 11.52 13.09
CA THR A 272 -20.90 12.89 13.62
C THR A 272 -19.80 13.14 14.65
N GLU A 273 -19.28 12.10 15.30
CA GLU A 273 -18.32 12.18 16.39
C GLU A 273 -16.89 11.80 15.96
N ALA A 274 -15.89 12.15 16.78
CA ALA A 274 -14.50 11.74 16.51
C ALA A 274 -14.28 10.22 16.65
N SER A 275 -15.10 9.55 17.46
CA SER A 275 -15.15 8.09 17.62
C SER A 275 -15.65 7.37 16.36
N ASP A 276 -16.38 8.06 15.48
CA ASP A 276 -16.91 7.47 14.25
C ASP A 276 -15.83 7.14 13.21
N VAL A 277 -14.58 7.57 13.41
CA VAL A 277 -13.46 7.20 12.54
C VAL A 277 -13.27 5.68 12.52
N GLU A 278 -13.31 5.01 13.68
CA GLU A 278 -13.19 3.55 13.73
C GLU A 278 -14.37 2.85 13.05
N ARG A 279 -15.58 3.41 13.23
CA ARG A 279 -16.80 2.91 12.60
C ARG A 279 -16.75 3.06 11.08
N LEU A 280 -16.25 4.19 10.57
CA LEU A 280 -16.05 4.40 9.14
C LEU A 280 -15.11 3.35 8.56
N VAL A 281 -14.01 3.08 9.25
CA VAL A 281 -13.02 2.08 8.80
C VAL A 281 -13.63 0.68 8.74
N THR A 282 -14.47 0.31 9.71
CA THR A 282 -15.22 -0.96 9.64
C THR A 282 -16.17 -0.97 8.46
N LEU A 283 -16.88 0.14 8.19
CA LEU A 283 -17.77 0.24 7.03
C LEU A 283 -16.99 0.13 5.71
N GLU A 284 -15.77 0.68 5.64
CA GLU A 284 -14.89 0.59 4.46
C GLU A 284 -14.40 -0.84 4.16
N GLN A 285 -14.59 -1.80 5.07
CA GLN A 285 -14.39 -3.22 4.75
C GLN A 285 -15.41 -3.70 3.69
N HIS A 286 -16.58 -3.05 3.62
CA HIS A 286 -17.56 -3.26 2.57
C HIS A 286 -17.29 -2.35 1.37
N ILE A 287 -17.11 -2.95 0.20
CA ILE A 287 -16.71 -2.23 -1.01
C ILE A 287 -17.70 -1.13 -1.42
N GLN A 288 -18.99 -1.28 -1.11
CA GLN A 288 -20.03 -0.30 -1.42
C GLN A 288 -19.84 1.03 -0.67
N THR A 289 -19.11 1.03 0.44
CA THR A 289 -18.88 2.24 1.24
C THR A 289 -18.06 3.26 0.46
N ARG A 290 -16.94 2.86 -0.14
CA ARG A 290 -16.02 3.76 -0.86
C ARG A 290 -16.06 3.62 -2.39
N ARG A 291 -16.91 2.74 -2.92
CA ARG A 291 -17.11 2.55 -4.37
C ARG A 291 -17.31 3.86 -5.14
N PRO A 292 -18.18 4.81 -4.73
CA PRO A 292 -18.36 6.06 -5.48
C PRO A 292 -17.07 6.88 -5.60
N TRP A 293 -16.25 6.91 -4.54
CA TRP A 293 -14.95 7.57 -4.56
C TRP A 293 -13.98 6.87 -5.53
N CYS A 294 -13.94 5.53 -5.51
CA CYS A 294 -13.09 4.75 -6.43
C CYS A 294 -13.48 4.98 -7.89
N GLU A 295 -14.79 4.93 -8.18
CA GLU A 295 -15.36 5.16 -9.52
C GLU A 295 -15.12 6.60 -10.01
N ALA A 296 -15.08 7.60 -9.12
CA ALA A 296 -14.74 8.98 -9.46
C ALA A 296 -13.23 9.21 -9.66
N MET A 297 -12.38 8.49 -8.93
CA MET A 297 -10.92 8.59 -9.03
C MET A 297 -10.37 7.92 -10.30
N ILE A 298 -10.87 6.73 -10.64
CA ILE A 298 -10.25 5.86 -11.65
C ILE A 298 -10.06 6.51 -13.04
N PRO A 299 -10.98 7.35 -13.57
CA PRO A 299 -10.79 7.95 -14.89
C PRO A 299 -9.49 8.77 -14.99
N PHE A 300 -9.03 9.33 -13.88
CA PHE A 300 -7.90 10.24 -13.85
C PHE A 300 -6.57 9.57 -13.50
N ILE A 301 -6.62 8.43 -12.80
CA ILE A 301 -5.44 7.74 -12.28
C ILE A 301 -5.18 6.38 -12.94
N ALA A 302 -6.08 5.88 -13.80
CA ALA A 302 -5.80 4.70 -14.61
C ALA A 302 -4.53 4.93 -15.45
N GLY A 303 -3.68 3.89 -15.51
CA GLY A 303 -2.40 3.87 -16.18
C GLY A 303 -1.19 4.34 -15.35
N ILE A 304 -1.34 4.70 -14.08
CA ILE A 304 -0.19 5.05 -13.22
C ILE A 304 0.65 3.80 -12.91
N GLN A 305 1.94 3.98 -12.72
CA GLN A 305 2.90 2.96 -12.31
C GLN A 305 2.69 2.59 -10.83
N VAL A 306 2.14 1.41 -10.56
CA VAL A 306 1.64 1.02 -9.22
C VAL A 306 2.77 0.81 -8.22
N ASP A 307 3.86 0.15 -8.62
CA ASP A 307 5.09 -0.02 -7.85
C ASP A 307 5.59 1.28 -7.19
N GLN A 308 5.42 2.42 -7.87
CA GLN A 308 5.81 3.74 -7.34
C GLN A 308 4.67 4.45 -6.60
N GLN A 309 3.44 4.33 -7.08
CA GLN A 309 2.33 5.21 -6.67
C GLN A 309 1.38 4.58 -5.64
N TRP A 310 1.41 3.27 -5.43
CA TRP A 310 0.55 2.59 -4.47
C TRP A 310 0.67 3.13 -3.03
N PRO A 311 1.85 3.54 -2.50
CA PRO A 311 1.94 4.02 -1.12
C PRO A 311 1.12 5.29 -0.93
N THR A 312 1.15 6.20 -1.91
CA THR A 312 0.35 7.42 -1.89
C THR A 312 -1.14 7.10 -1.96
N LEU A 313 -1.56 6.24 -2.90
CA LEU A 313 -2.97 5.88 -3.02
C LEU A 313 -3.51 5.28 -1.72
N VAL A 314 -2.76 4.34 -1.13
CA VAL A 314 -3.12 3.71 0.14
C VAL A 314 -3.11 4.70 1.30
N GLU A 315 -2.13 5.62 1.35
CA GLU A 315 -2.09 6.67 2.36
C GLU A 315 -3.32 7.59 2.29
N LEU A 316 -3.77 7.96 1.08
CA LEU A 316 -4.98 8.79 0.90
C LEU A 316 -6.25 8.05 1.35
N ILE A 317 -6.27 6.72 1.18
CA ILE A 317 -7.38 5.89 1.63
C ILE A 317 -7.34 5.76 3.16
N TRP A 318 -6.19 5.42 3.73
CA TRP A 318 -6.07 5.11 5.16
C TRP A 318 -5.86 6.32 6.07
N GLY A 319 -5.43 7.45 5.52
CA GLY A 319 -5.04 8.63 6.29
C GLY A 319 -3.72 8.47 7.07
N HIS A 320 -2.98 7.38 6.84
CA HIS A 320 -1.64 7.18 7.40
C HIS A 320 -0.71 6.49 6.39
N PRO A 321 0.61 6.69 6.48
CA PRO A 321 1.57 6.10 5.55
C PRO A 321 1.51 4.57 5.56
N ALA A 322 1.68 3.99 4.38
CA ALA A 322 1.83 2.55 4.20
C ALA A 322 3.31 2.16 4.27
N ILE A 323 3.62 1.09 5.00
CA ILE A 323 5.00 0.67 5.28
C ILE A 323 5.22 -0.72 4.70
N ARG A 324 6.26 -0.89 3.89
CA ARG A 324 6.66 -2.20 3.37
C ARG A 324 7.64 -2.89 4.30
N GLY A 325 7.72 -4.22 4.18
CA GLY A 325 8.66 -5.01 4.96
C GLY A 325 10.08 -5.09 4.40
N ASP A 326 10.22 -4.90 3.09
CA ASP A 326 11.43 -5.13 2.28
C ASP A 326 12.26 -3.85 2.03
N PHE A 327 12.41 -3.00 3.04
CA PHE A 327 13.15 -1.73 2.91
C PHE A 327 14.59 -1.80 3.45
N ASP A 328 15.57 -1.40 2.63
CA ASP A 328 16.98 -1.31 3.04
C ASP A 328 17.31 0.06 3.68
N ALA A 329 17.59 0.04 4.99
CA ALA A 329 18.11 1.19 5.73
C ALA A 329 19.49 0.91 6.37
N SER A 330 20.27 0.00 5.80
CA SER A 330 21.51 -0.51 6.39
C SER A 330 22.50 0.60 6.76
N GLU A 331 22.62 1.63 5.92
CA GLU A 331 23.51 2.78 6.19
C GLU A 331 23.11 3.54 7.46
N LEU A 332 21.81 3.87 7.60
CA LEU A 332 21.29 4.59 8.76
C LEU A 332 21.45 3.75 10.04
N VAL A 333 21.13 2.46 9.95
CA VAL A 333 21.30 1.50 11.05
C VAL A 333 22.76 1.44 11.49
N GLN A 334 23.70 1.36 10.54
CA GLN A 334 25.12 1.30 10.83
C GLN A 334 25.64 2.58 11.50
N GLN A 335 25.15 3.75 11.06
CA GLN A 335 25.47 5.04 11.69
C GLN A 335 25.00 5.08 13.15
N ILE A 336 23.77 4.64 13.43
CA ILE A 336 23.22 4.59 14.79
C ILE A 336 24.04 3.64 15.67
N LYS A 337 24.41 2.45 15.17
CA LYS A 337 25.25 1.49 15.92
C LYS A 337 26.64 2.04 16.23
N THR A 338 27.23 2.76 15.29
CA THR A 338 28.60 3.25 15.40
C THR A 338 28.70 4.48 16.29
N LEU A 339 27.79 5.44 16.12
CA LEU A 339 27.88 6.77 16.75
C LEU A 339 26.87 6.98 17.86
N GLY A 340 25.80 6.19 17.95
CA GLY A 340 24.70 6.40 18.89
C GLY A 340 25.07 6.27 20.36
N LYS A 341 26.26 5.73 20.68
CA LYS A 341 26.80 5.74 22.05
C LYS A 341 27.26 7.13 22.49
N ASP A 342 27.81 7.91 21.57
CA ASP A 342 28.51 9.17 21.86
C ASP A 342 27.73 10.40 21.37
N GLU A 343 26.89 10.22 20.34
CA GLU A 343 26.18 11.32 19.68
C GLU A 343 24.66 11.19 19.81
N THR A 344 23.99 12.34 19.88
CA THR A 344 22.52 12.42 19.84
C THR A 344 22.07 12.58 18.39
N PHE A 345 21.13 11.73 17.98
CA PHE A 345 20.46 11.83 16.68
C PHE A 345 19.11 12.51 16.81
N VAL A 346 18.76 13.32 15.82
CA VAL A 346 17.43 13.93 15.71
C VAL A 346 16.89 13.62 14.32
N PHE A 347 15.81 12.84 14.28
CA PHE A 347 15.10 12.54 13.06
C PHE A 347 13.92 13.48 12.91
N SER A 348 13.86 14.24 11.81
CA SER A 348 12.64 14.94 11.39
C SER A 348 11.82 13.98 10.55
N ILE A 349 10.56 13.76 10.94
CA ILE A 349 9.70 12.78 10.27
C ILE A 349 8.92 13.48 9.16
N GLN A 350 8.99 12.93 7.95
CA GLN A 350 8.20 13.42 6.83
C GLN A 350 6.70 13.30 7.14
N PRO A 351 5.92 14.39 6.95
CA PRO A 351 4.48 14.30 7.11
C PRO A 351 3.90 13.37 6.03
N PRO A 352 2.74 12.74 6.31
CA PRO A 352 1.98 12.06 5.27
C PRO A 352 1.78 12.98 4.06
N THR A 353 1.88 12.40 2.86
CA THR A 353 1.63 13.05 1.58
C THR A 353 0.34 13.89 1.57
N ALA A 354 -0.74 13.36 2.14
CA ALA A 354 -2.03 14.06 2.27
C ALA A 354 -1.98 15.36 3.09
N LEU A 355 -0.93 15.54 3.90
CA LEU A 355 -0.74 16.66 4.82
C LEU A 355 0.43 17.56 4.43
N ARG A 356 0.94 17.46 3.19
CA ARG A 356 2.04 18.30 2.67
C ARG A 356 1.74 19.80 2.69
N ASN A 357 0.45 20.18 2.68
CA ASN A 357 0.03 21.58 2.82
C ASN A 357 0.37 22.17 4.20
N ILE A 358 0.72 21.33 5.18
CA ILE A 358 1.28 21.76 6.46
C ILE A 358 2.81 21.79 6.31
N PRO A 359 3.42 22.97 6.11
CA PRO A 359 4.85 23.05 5.85
C PRO A 359 5.66 22.40 6.96
N TRP A 360 6.49 21.44 6.58
CA TRP A 360 7.38 20.73 7.50
C TRP A 360 8.68 20.31 6.81
N PRO A 361 9.86 20.60 7.38
CA PRO A 361 10.08 21.40 8.60
C PRO A 361 9.48 22.83 8.48
N PRO A 362 9.26 23.54 9.61
CA PRO A 362 8.57 24.83 9.61
C PRO A 362 9.24 25.83 8.65
N ILE A 363 8.45 26.52 7.81
CA ILE A 363 8.96 27.61 6.96
C ILE A 363 9.37 28.79 7.86
N SER A 364 10.46 29.48 7.50
CA SER A 364 11.06 30.61 8.23
C SER A 364 10.13 31.81 8.47
N ASP A 365 9.03 31.91 7.72
CA ASP A 365 8.21 33.11 7.65
C ASP A 365 6.94 33.03 8.51
N ASP A 366 6.73 31.92 9.24
CA ASP A 366 5.62 31.79 10.18
C ASP A 366 5.87 32.63 11.46
N THR A 367 5.21 33.79 11.51
CA THR A 367 5.30 34.74 12.63
C THR A 367 4.41 34.39 13.83
N SER A 368 3.63 33.30 13.76
CA SER A 368 2.84 32.86 14.90
C SER A 368 3.74 32.46 16.08
N GLY A 369 3.29 32.67 17.31
CA GLY A 369 4.09 32.31 18.51
C GLY A 369 4.42 30.81 18.59
N ALA A 370 3.56 29.95 18.04
CA ALA A 370 3.83 28.53 17.88
C ALA A 370 4.82 28.24 16.74
N GLY A 371 4.68 28.91 15.59
CA GLY A 371 5.58 28.84 14.44
C GLY A 371 7.01 29.20 14.81
N ALA A 372 7.22 30.36 15.43
CA ALA A 372 8.53 30.81 15.93
C ALA A 372 9.14 29.81 16.95
N GLY A 373 8.28 29.18 17.78
CA GLY A 373 8.69 28.13 18.71
C GLY A 373 9.24 26.90 17.98
N TRP A 374 8.56 26.44 16.94
CA TRP A 374 8.96 25.27 16.15
C TRP A 374 10.15 25.55 15.22
N GLN A 375 10.28 26.77 14.68
CA GLN A 375 11.48 27.20 13.97
C GLN A 375 12.71 27.10 14.87
N ARG A 376 12.61 27.57 16.12
CA ARG A 376 13.69 27.44 17.10
C ARG A 376 14.03 25.98 17.44
N VAL A 377 13.04 25.09 17.45
CA VAL A 377 13.28 23.64 17.58
C VAL A 377 14.10 23.15 16.39
N GLN A 378 13.70 23.50 15.17
CA GLN A 378 14.41 23.11 13.94
C GLN A 378 15.86 23.61 13.94
N GLU A 379 16.10 24.88 14.28
CA GLU A 379 17.45 25.46 14.40
C GLU A 379 18.35 24.74 15.43
N LEU A 380 17.76 24.21 16.49
CA LEU A 380 18.51 23.45 17.51
C LEU A 380 18.71 22.00 17.08
N ALA A 381 17.73 21.42 16.39
CA ALA A 381 17.80 20.07 15.85
C ALA A 381 18.91 19.97 14.80
N THR A 382 19.00 20.93 13.88
CA THR A 382 20.04 20.95 12.82
C THR A 382 21.47 21.12 13.33
N LYS A 383 21.65 21.50 14.62
CA LYS A 383 22.96 21.54 15.28
C LYS A 383 23.42 20.19 15.83
N THR A 384 22.53 19.19 15.84
CA THR A 384 22.85 17.78 16.19
C THR A 384 23.09 16.95 14.93
N ARG A 385 23.23 15.62 15.07
CA ARG A 385 23.12 14.69 13.94
C ARG A 385 21.67 14.63 13.45
N TYR A 386 21.30 15.63 12.67
CA TYR A 386 19.99 15.80 12.08
C TYR A 386 19.87 15.00 10.79
N ARG A 387 18.74 14.30 10.62
CA ARG A 387 18.37 13.69 9.35
C ARG A 387 16.86 13.77 9.16
N GLU A 388 16.43 14.03 7.94
CA GLU A 388 15.03 13.86 7.57
C GLU A 388 14.81 12.41 7.15
N VAL A 389 13.76 11.79 7.68
CA VAL A 389 13.44 10.39 7.42
C VAL A 389 11.95 10.19 7.21
N ASP A 390 11.60 9.20 6.39
CA ASP A 390 10.23 8.71 6.31
C ASP A 390 9.94 7.66 7.41
N TRP A 391 8.72 7.14 7.39
CA TRP A 391 8.23 6.15 8.34
C TRP A 391 8.90 4.78 8.18
N GLN A 392 9.29 4.41 6.97
CA GLN A 392 9.95 3.13 6.68
C GLN A 392 11.38 3.15 7.22
N GLN A 393 12.12 4.22 6.95
CA GLN A 393 13.46 4.49 7.47
C GLN A 393 13.46 4.55 9.01
N LEU A 394 12.44 5.17 9.61
CA LEU A 394 12.31 5.22 11.07
C LEU A 394 12.09 3.82 11.66
N ALA A 395 11.18 3.02 11.09
CA ALA A 395 10.94 1.64 11.55
C ALA A 395 12.22 0.79 11.45
N ALA A 396 12.92 0.88 10.31
CA ALA A 396 14.16 0.16 10.09
C ALA A 396 15.29 0.62 11.04
N ALA A 397 15.36 1.92 11.35
CA ALA A 397 16.29 2.46 12.33
C ALA A 397 16.03 1.94 13.75
N ILE A 398 14.76 1.87 14.16
CA ILE A 398 14.37 1.34 15.49
C ILE A 398 14.72 -0.14 15.60
N ARG A 399 14.35 -0.94 14.58
CA ARG A 399 14.64 -2.37 14.55
C ARG A 399 16.14 -2.64 14.50
N GLY A 400 16.80 -2.11 13.47
CA GLY A 400 18.19 -2.40 13.20
C GLY A 400 19.11 -1.85 14.29
N GLY A 401 18.75 -0.74 14.93
CA GLY A 401 19.50 -0.12 16.03
C GLY A 401 19.22 -0.69 17.42
N ASP A 402 18.41 -1.76 17.53
CA ASP A 402 18.00 -2.36 18.82
C ASP A 402 17.36 -1.33 19.78
N LEU A 403 16.58 -0.40 19.24
CA LEU A 403 15.94 0.67 20.00
C LEU A 403 14.58 0.22 20.57
N THR A 404 14.15 0.84 21.65
CA THR A 404 12.81 0.60 22.20
C THR A 404 11.74 1.08 21.20
N PRO A 405 10.73 0.26 20.87
CA PRO A 405 9.61 0.67 20.03
C PRO A 405 8.91 1.93 20.54
N ILE A 406 8.43 2.75 19.62
CA ILE A 406 7.61 3.93 19.93
C ILE A 406 6.18 3.68 19.47
N ASP A 407 5.20 4.29 20.13
CA ASP A 407 3.82 4.27 19.65
C ASP A 407 3.52 5.58 18.95
N VAL A 408 3.21 5.49 17.67
CA VAL A 408 2.87 6.61 16.80
C VAL A 408 1.36 6.74 16.59
N ARG A 409 0.59 5.75 17.04
CA ARG A 409 -0.87 5.71 16.89
C ARG A 409 -1.46 6.68 17.91
N GLY A 410 -1.63 7.92 17.49
CA GLY A 410 -2.20 8.97 18.31
C GLY A 410 -2.82 10.07 17.45
N ASN A 411 -3.56 10.96 18.09
CA ASN A 411 -4.33 12.01 17.41
C ASN A 411 -3.47 13.19 16.94
N SER A 412 -2.15 13.04 16.87
CA SER A 412 -1.23 14.11 16.53
C SER A 412 -0.08 13.60 15.69
N LEU A 413 0.34 14.40 14.71
CA LEU A 413 1.42 14.04 13.81
C LEU A 413 2.75 13.93 14.55
N LEU A 414 3.49 12.84 14.32
CA LEU A 414 4.87 12.72 14.74
C LEU A 414 5.73 13.69 13.92
N ARG A 415 6.51 14.53 14.61
CA ARG A 415 7.29 15.62 14.02
C ARG A 415 8.79 15.36 14.11
N TYR A 416 9.25 14.92 15.28
CA TYR A 416 10.62 14.49 15.47
C TYR A 416 10.71 13.21 16.28
N VAL A 417 11.79 12.47 16.12
CA VAL A 417 12.25 11.44 17.05
C VAL A 417 13.67 11.78 17.48
N ILE A 418 13.86 12.02 18.78
CA ILE A 418 15.18 12.30 19.35
C ILE A 418 15.72 11.01 19.94
N LEU A 419 16.92 10.60 19.53
CA LEU A 419 17.66 9.48 20.09
C LEU A 419 18.86 10.01 20.88
N PRO A 420 18.77 10.11 22.22
CA PRO A 420 19.86 10.62 23.04
C PRO A 420 21.08 9.70 23.02
N ALA A 421 22.28 10.29 23.08
CA ALA A 421 23.54 9.55 23.16
C ALA A 421 23.52 8.49 24.29
N GLY A 422 23.91 7.27 23.95
CA GLY A 422 24.01 6.13 24.87
C GLY A 422 22.67 5.62 25.41
N LYS A 423 21.54 6.04 24.83
CA LYS A 423 20.20 5.57 25.23
C LYS A 423 19.56 4.74 24.11
N THR A 424 18.88 3.69 24.50
CA THR A 424 18.09 2.83 23.59
C THR A 424 16.64 3.32 23.44
N LYS A 425 16.17 4.23 24.30
CA LYS A 425 14.80 4.74 24.28
C LYS A 425 14.69 6.02 23.44
N PRO A 426 14.02 5.98 22.28
CA PRO A 426 13.75 7.17 21.50
C PRO A 426 12.71 8.06 22.21
N LEU A 427 12.77 9.36 21.95
CA LEU A 427 11.83 10.36 22.47
C LEU A 427 11.01 10.92 21.30
N PRO A 428 9.79 10.41 21.06
CA PRO A 428 8.91 10.95 20.04
C PRO A 428 8.39 12.34 20.44
N VAL A 429 8.35 13.24 19.46
CA VAL A 429 7.85 14.60 19.59
C VAL A 429 6.70 14.79 18.61
N PHE A 430 5.51 14.99 19.14
CA PHE A 430 4.29 15.16 18.35
C PHE A 430 3.96 16.65 18.12
N GLN A 431 3.15 16.95 17.12
CA GLN A 431 2.76 18.32 16.76
C GLN A 431 2.09 19.08 17.92
N ASN A 432 1.31 18.40 18.75
CA ASN A 432 0.67 19.00 19.93
C ASN A 432 1.63 19.19 21.12
N SER A 433 2.89 18.77 21.01
CA SER A 433 3.89 18.95 22.06
C SER A 433 4.26 20.44 22.18
N PRO A 434 4.37 21.00 23.41
CA PRO A 434 4.80 22.38 23.57
C PRO A 434 6.23 22.59 23.03
N PRO A 435 6.47 23.49 22.06
CA PRO A 435 7.79 23.63 21.43
C PRO A 435 8.86 24.04 22.44
N GLY A 436 8.51 24.85 23.46
CA GLY A 436 9.43 25.23 24.54
C GLY A 436 10.00 24.04 25.33
N ARG A 437 9.22 22.96 25.50
CA ARG A 437 9.69 21.72 26.14
C ARG A 437 10.75 21.04 25.27
N VAL A 438 10.53 21.00 23.96
CA VAL A 438 11.45 20.39 22.99
C VAL A 438 12.75 21.19 22.88
N VAL A 439 12.66 22.53 22.85
CA VAL A 439 13.82 23.42 22.93
C VAL A 439 14.65 23.13 24.19
N GLY A 440 13.99 22.96 25.34
CA GLY A 440 14.65 22.61 26.60
C GLY A 440 15.38 21.26 26.55
N LEU A 441 14.81 20.27 25.86
CA LEU A 441 15.45 18.96 25.63
C LEU A 441 16.68 19.09 24.73
N LEU A 442 16.54 19.68 23.54
CA LEU A 442 17.64 19.82 22.58
C LEU A 442 18.81 20.63 23.15
N LYS A 443 18.54 21.69 23.92
CA LYS A 443 19.60 22.44 24.61
C LYS A 443 20.40 21.62 25.62
N ARG A 444 19.82 20.55 26.20
CA ARG A 444 20.54 19.66 27.12
C ARG A 444 21.45 18.70 26.39
N PHE A 445 21.08 18.31 25.17
CA PHE A 445 21.86 17.40 24.33
C PHE A 445 22.93 18.11 23.48
N ASN A 446 22.80 19.43 23.29
CA ASN A 446 23.79 20.28 22.61
C ASN A 446 24.86 20.87 23.55
N ARG A 447 24.89 20.45 24.81
CA ARG A 447 25.93 20.83 25.79
C ARG A 447 26.95 19.71 25.86
#